data_AF-A0A2A9KEC0-F1
#
_entry.id   AF-A0A2A9KEC0-F1
#
_cell.length_a   1.000
_cell.length_b   1.000
_cell.length_c   1.000
_cell.angle_alpha   90.00
_cell.angle_beta   90.00
_cell.angle_gamma   90.00
#
_symmetry.space_group_name_H-M   'P 1'
#
loop_
_entity.id
_entity.type
_entity.pdbx_description
1 polymer ?
#
loop_
_entity_poly.entity_id
_entity_poly.type
_entity_poly.pdbx_seq_one_letter_code
_entity_poly.pdbx_strand_id
1 'polypeptide(L)'
;MGWFNKLAIKYILTPEKLAESEFRDTRLALYQSERQLLEAEMRVDYYRNVLSFLEAIAVHGVESVAESQRPKLTSQSQGPQRLAPDRSSYRGAA
;
A
#
# COMPACT_ATOMS: atom_id res chain seq x y z
N MET A 1 46.56 -14.05 32.94
CA MET A 1 45.25 -14.53 32.41
C MET A 1 44.07 -13.57 32.64
N GLY A 2 44.20 -12.41 33.30
CA GLY A 2 43.06 -11.54 33.64
C GLY A 2 42.50 -10.65 32.52
N TRP A 3 43.15 -10.58 31.35
CA TRP A 3 42.65 -9.75 30.22
C TRP A 3 41.46 -10.39 29.50
N PHE A 4 41.47 -11.73 29.35
CA PHE A 4 40.35 -12.49 28.77
C PHE A 4 39.08 -12.41 29.62
N ASN A 5 39.21 -12.35 30.94
CA ASN A 5 38.05 -12.28 31.85
C ASN A 5 37.34 -10.91 31.76
N LYS A 6 38.10 -9.82 31.55
CA LYS A 6 37.53 -8.49 31.32
C LYS A 6 36.81 -8.37 29.97
N LEU A 7 37.32 -9.04 28.95
CA LEU A 7 36.64 -9.15 27.65
C LEU A 7 35.38 -10.01 27.79
N ALA A 8 35.48 -11.19 28.42
CA ALA A 8 34.34 -12.05 28.69
C ALA A 8 33.22 -11.27 29.40
N ILE A 9 33.50 -10.57 30.51
CA ILE A 9 32.49 -9.78 31.24
C ILE A 9 31.86 -8.67 30.39
N LYS A 10 32.63 -8.06 29.47
CA LYS A 10 32.10 -7.04 28.55
C LYS A 10 31.21 -7.62 27.44
N TYR A 11 31.41 -8.89 27.09
CA TYR A 11 30.65 -9.64 26.08
C TYR A 11 29.67 -10.67 26.66
N ILE A 12 29.59 -10.80 28.00
CA ILE A 12 28.56 -11.58 28.65
C ILE A 12 27.24 -10.88 28.30
N LEU A 13 26.40 -11.61 27.57
CA LEU A 13 25.04 -11.23 27.24
C LEU A 13 24.30 -11.01 28.56
N THR A 14 24.30 -9.78 29.06
CA THR A 14 23.54 -9.46 30.26
C THR A 14 22.06 -9.64 29.95
N PRO A 15 21.26 -10.11 30.92
CA PRO A 15 19.82 -10.32 30.71
C PRO A 15 19.12 -9.04 30.21
N GLU A 16 19.62 -7.86 30.61
CA GLU A 16 19.15 -6.56 30.12
C GLU A 16 19.43 -6.36 28.62
N LYS A 17 20.61 -6.76 28.13
CA LYS A 17 20.94 -6.65 26.71
C LYS A 17 20.16 -7.64 25.86
N LEU A 18 19.88 -8.83 26.40
CA LEU A 18 18.99 -9.81 25.78
C LEU A 18 17.54 -9.29 25.73
N ALA A 19 17.04 -8.73 26.83
CA ALA A 19 15.70 -8.15 26.86
C ALA A 19 15.57 -6.98 25.86
N GLU A 20 16.58 -6.13 25.75
CA GLU A 20 16.61 -5.03 24.78
C GLU A 20 16.63 -5.53 23.32
N SER A 21 17.37 -6.59 23.00
CA SER A 21 17.34 -7.17 21.65
C SER A 21 16.00 -7.82 21.34
N GLU A 22 15.48 -8.65 22.25
CA GLU A 22 14.18 -9.30 22.10
C GLU A 22 13.05 -8.27 21.98
N PHE A 23 13.13 -7.16 22.72
CA PHE A 23 12.16 -6.08 22.60
C PHE A 23 12.16 -5.45 21.20
N ARG A 24 13.35 -5.20 20.63
CA ARG A 24 13.49 -4.66 19.27
C ARG A 24 12.96 -5.64 18.23
N ASP A 25 13.30 -6.91 18.36
CA ASP A 25 12.89 -7.96 17.44
C ASP A 25 11.37 -8.18 17.48
N THR A 26 10.80 -8.22 18.69
CA THR A 26 9.35 -8.31 18.89
C THR A 26 8.63 -7.10 18.30
N ARG A 27 9.17 -5.89 18.48
CA ARG A 27 8.59 -4.67 17.91
C ARG A 27 8.64 -4.69 16.38
N LEU A 28 9.72 -5.17 15.79
CA LEU A 28 9.81 -5.35 14.34
C LEU A 28 8.78 -6.39 13.85
N ALA A 29 8.66 -7.52 14.55
CA ALA A 29 7.68 -8.56 14.24
C ALA A 29 6.24 -8.03 14.31
N LEU A 30 5.93 -7.20 15.32
CA LEU A 30 4.64 -6.51 15.43
C LEU A 30 4.35 -5.68 14.18
N TYR A 31 5.25 -4.79 13.78
CA TYR A 31 5.07 -3.95 12.59
C TYR A 31 4.91 -4.76 11.31
N GLN A 32 5.62 -5.88 11.19
CA GLN A 32 5.46 -6.78 10.04
C GLN A 32 4.07 -7.43 10.03
N SER A 33 3.59 -7.90 11.19
CA SER A 33 2.26 -8.50 11.31
C SER A 33 1.14 -7.50 11.06
N GLU A 34 1.28 -6.25 11.52
CA GLU A 34 0.32 -5.17 11.25
C GLU A 34 0.23 -4.86 9.76
N ARG A 35 1.37 -4.85 9.06
CA ARG A 35 1.38 -4.68 7.60
C ARG A 35 0.69 -5.82 6.88
N GLN A 36 0.90 -7.05 7.32
CA GLN A 36 0.22 -8.22 6.74
C GLN A 36 -1.28 -8.18 7.00
N LEU A 37 -1.70 -7.72 8.19
CA LEU A 37 -3.11 -7.53 8.52
C LEU A 37 -3.76 -6.53 7.56
N LEU A 38 -3.14 -5.35 7.36
CA LEU A 38 -3.64 -4.33 6.44
C LEU A 38 -3.77 -4.87 5.01
N GLU A 39 -2.78 -5.64 4.55
CA GLU A 39 -2.84 -6.27 3.23
C GLU A 39 -3.97 -7.30 3.12
N ALA A 40 -4.17 -8.11 4.16
CA ALA A 40 -5.26 -9.08 4.22
C ALA A 40 -6.63 -8.38 4.21
N GLU A 41 -6.79 -7.29 4.95
CA GLU A 41 -8.01 -6.47 4.96
C GLU A 41 -8.32 -5.94 3.55
N MET A 42 -7.33 -5.37 2.85
CA MET A 42 -7.51 -4.92 1.46
C MET A 42 -7.95 -6.05 0.52
N ARG A 43 -7.37 -7.26 0.68
CA ARG A 43 -7.77 -8.42 -0.13
C ARG A 43 -9.20 -8.85 0.17
N VAL A 44 -9.60 -8.86 1.44
CA VAL A 44 -10.97 -9.19 1.84
C VAL A 44 -11.96 -8.20 1.22
N ASP A 45 -11.69 -6.91 1.30
CA ASP A 45 -12.57 -5.89 0.74
C ASP A 45 -12.64 -5.96 -0.79
N TYR A 46 -11.53 -6.27 -1.45
CA TYR A 46 -11.53 -6.57 -2.89
C TYR A 46 -12.48 -7.74 -3.21
N TYR A 47 -12.37 -8.87 -2.51
CA TYR A 47 -13.23 -10.03 -2.78
C TYR A 47 -14.69 -9.79 -2.42
N ARG A 48 -14.99 -9.00 -1.39
CA ARG A 48 -16.36 -8.55 -1.08
C ARG A 48 -16.95 -7.74 -2.24
N ASN A 49 -16.17 -6.83 -2.82
CA ASN A 49 -16.60 -6.04 -3.98
C ASN A 49 -16.77 -6.89 -5.24
N VAL A 50 -15.89 -7.87 -5.47
CA VAL A 50 -16.04 -8.83 -6.58
C VAL A 50 -17.31 -9.67 -6.40
N LEU A 51 -17.57 -10.16 -5.18
CA LEU A 51 -18.77 -10.93 -4.88
C LEU A 51 -20.04 -10.13 -5.13
N SER A 52 -20.13 -8.91 -4.61
CA SER A 52 -21.31 -8.06 -4.81
C SER A 52 -21.51 -7.69 -6.28
N PHE A 53 -20.42 -7.46 -7.02
CA PHE A 53 -20.48 -7.24 -8.47
C PHE A 53 -21.02 -8.46 -9.23
N LEU A 54 -20.53 -9.66 -8.93
CA LEU A 54 -20.98 -10.89 -9.57
C LEU A 54 -22.44 -11.22 -9.21
N GLU A 55 -22.84 -10.98 -7.96
CA GLU A 55 -24.22 -11.11 -7.52
C GLU A 55 -25.14 -10.15 -8.29
N ALA A 56 -24.73 -8.89 -8.45
CA ALA A 56 -25.49 -7.92 -9.24
C ALA A 56 -25.63 -8.35 -10.71
N ILE A 57 -24.57 -8.91 -11.31
CA ILE A 57 -24.64 -9.47 -12.67
C ILE A 57 -25.64 -10.64 -12.73
N ALA A 58 -25.61 -11.53 -11.74
CA ALA A 58 -26.49 -12.69 -11.70
C ALA A 58 -27.97 -12.29 -11.60
N VAL A 59 -28.29 -11.23 -10.86
CA VAL A 59 -29.66 -10.75 -10.65
C VAL A 59 -30.17 -9.85 -11.78
N HIS A 60 -29.34 -8.90 -12.22
CA HIS A 60 -29.77 -7.81 -13.12
C HIS A 60 -29.23 -7.92 -14.55
N GLY A 61 -28.31 -8.85 -14.80
CA GLY A 61 -27.60 -8.96 -16.06
C GLY A 61 -26.49 -7.91 -16.23
N VAL A 62 -25.55 -8.22 -17.12
CA VAL A 62 -24.31 -7.44 -17.31
C VAL A 62 -24.59 -5.99 -17.74
N GLU A 63 -25.56 -5.78 -18.64
CA GLU A 63 -25.85 -4.45 -19.21
C GLU A 63 -26.33 -3.46 -18.15
N SER A 64 -27.20 -3.90 -17.24
CA SER A 64 -27.73 -3.06 -16.17
C SER A 64 -26.65 -2.64 -15.16
N VAL A 65 -25.74 -3.55 -14.84
CA VAL A 65 -24.63 -3.27 -13.92
C VAL A 65 -23.60 -2.35 -14.57
N ALA A 66 -23.30 -2.54 -15.86
CA ALA A 66 -22.39 -1.70 -16.62
C ALA A 66 -22.90 -0.24 -16.71
N GLU A 67 -24.19 -0.05 -16.97
CA GLU A 67 -24.79 1.28 -17.00
C GLU A 67 -24.80 1.93 -15.61
N SER A 68 -25.02 1.15 -14.55
CA SER A 68 -25.00 1.65 -13.16
C SER A 68 -23.60 2.06 -12.69
N GLN A 69 -22.55 1.42 -13.20
CA GLN A 69 -21.16 1.74 -12.88
C GLN A 69 -20.57 2.85 -13.74
N ARG A 70 -21.26 3.30 -14.80
CA ARG A 70 -20.83 4.48 -15.54
C ARG A 70 -20.77 5.65 -14.56
N PRO A 71 -19.59 6.28 -14.35
CA PRO A 71 -19.55 7.50 -13.59
C PRO A 71 -20.48 8.47 -14.30
N LYS A 72 -21.54 8.90 -13.61
CA LYS A 72 -22.40 9.98 -14.09
C LYS A 72 -21.43 11.12 -14.39
N LEU A 73 -21.23 11.42 -15.66
CA LEU A 73 -20.54 12.63 -16.09
C LEU A 73 -21.37 13.78 -15.53
N THR A 74 -21.10 14.17 -14.29
CA THR A 74 -21.40 15.51 -13.82
C THR A 74 -20.61 16.39 -14.76
N SER A 75 -21.31 16.95 -15.72
CA SER A 75 -20.91 18.05 -16.56
C SER A 75 -20.52 19.24 -15.67
N GLN A 76 -19.31 19.19 -15.09
CA GLN A 76 -18.49 20.28 -14.58
C GLN A 76 -17.43 19.73 -13.62
N SER A 77 -16.26 19.44 -14.16
CA SER A 77 -15.00 19.57 -13.43
C SER A 77 -13.95 19.94 -14.46
N GLN A 78 -13.76 21.25 -14.63
CA GLN A 78 -12.61 21.80 -15.33
C GLN A 78 -11.35 21.37 -14.55
N GLY A 79 -10.72 20.27 -14.97
CA GLY A 79 -9.34 20.00 -14.61
C GLY A 79 -8.42 21.02 -15.29
N PRO A 80 -7.26 21.35 -14.70
CA PRO A 80 -6.37 22.36 -15.26
C PRO A 80 -5.93 21.92 -16.66
N GLN A 81 -6.21 22.77 -17.65
CA GLN A 81 -5.79 22.57 -19.02
C GLN A 81 -4.27 22.38 -19.03
N ARG A 82 -3.81 21.14 -19.28
CA ARG A 82 -2.46 20.94 -19.78
C ARG A 82 -2.42 21.63 -21.15
N LEU A 83 -1.93 22.87 -21.18
CA LEU A 83 -1.47 23.49 -22.42
C LEU A 83 -0.32 22.62 -22.93
N ALA A 84 -0.62 21.73 -23.87
CA ALA A 84 0.42 21.17 -24.72
C ALA A 84 1.01 22.32 -25.54
N PRO A 85 2.34 22.49 -25.62
CA PRO A 85 2.94 23.53 -26.43
C PRO A 85 2.57 23.29 -27.90
N ASP A 86 2.10 24.34 -28.56
CA ASP A 86 1.64 24.31 -29.94
C ASP A 86 2.81 23.95 -30.88
N ARG A 87 2.58 22.94 -31.72
CA ARG A 87 3.54 22.44 -32.73
C ARG A 87 3.81 23.47 -33.84
N SER A 88 3.06 24.58 -33.88
CA SER A 88 3.18 25.63 -34.89
C SER A 88 4.42 26.52 -34.74
N SER A 89 5.07 26.58 -33.57
CA SER A 89 6.23 27.47 -33.34
C SER A 89 7.54 27.08 -34.03
N TYR A 90 7.63 25.91 -34.68
CA TYR A 90 8.85 25.48 -35.39
C TYR A 90 8.82 25.69 -36.91
N ARG A 91 7.74 26.25 -37.47
CA ARG A 91 7.65 26.55 -38.91
C ARG A 91 7.95 28.03 -39.14
N GLY A 92 9.22 28.40 -39.09
CA GLY A 92 9.64 29.79 -39.34
C GLY A 92 11.13 30.02 -39.21
N ALA A 93 11.95 29.26 -39.93
CA ALA A 93 13.35 29.62 -40.21
C ALA A 93 13.77 28.95 -41.53
N ALA A 94 13.49 29.64 -42.63
CA ALA A 94 14.12 29.42 -43.94
C ALA A 94 14.12 30.77 -44.67
#